data_AF-A0A196LCP8-F1
#
_entry.id   AF-A0A196LCP8-F1
#
_cell.length_a   1.000
_cell.length_b   1.000
_cell.length_c   1.000
_cell.angle_alpha   90.00
_cell.angle_beta   90.00
_cell.angle_gamma   90.00
#
_symmetry.space_group_name_H-M   'P 1'
#
loop_
_entity.id
_entity.type
_entity.pdbx_description
1 polymer ?
#
loop_
_entity_poly.entity_id
_entity_poly.type
_entity_poly.pdbx_seq_one_letter_code
_entity_poly.pdbx_strand_id
1 'polypeptide(L)'
;MTRFLWGSATAAYQCEGAWDEDGKGKSSWDVFCHSDLNNVNPVTGDVASDHYHRYEEDIRMMAEGGQNAYRFSIAWSRVVPDGTGDVNEAALEHYSRVVDTCLAHGVEPLVTLYHYDLPQTLFAAGGWENRATIDAFARYATVCFDSLGDRVSHWMTINEPGYETLCSYAIGNYPPNVRDLGRRWHAMYNLMLASASAVTAFREGGYPGRIGLVSDSYPVHTLENTPEFEQAAHFADLFQNRCVNDTAILGAFPAEFMEKIEADGTDMSFIHEGDESVLRSGTIDFLGLNVYDRFLVKPYTTGETDLRANNTGDASGENRVVVKDWFEMDEDPTTEKNPWGMEIYPAAMYEILVELRDRYSNIPVIITENGVGYRDVVENGEIHDSYRIDYLRGFIDEMQRAIGAGCDVQGYLVWSTMDLYSWINGYEKRYGLVHVDFDTLERTPKDSFVWYANHISSQGAQR
;
A
#
# COMPACT_ATOMS: atom_id res chain seq x y z
N MET A 1 -20.69 19.18 3.21
CA MET A 1 -19.26 18.84 3.08
C MET A 1 -18.99 17.64 3.98
N THR A 2 -18.49 16.55 3.42
CA THR A 2 -18.03 15.38 4.17
C THR A 2 -16.91 15.78 5.14
N ARG A 3 -16.82 15.09 6.29
CA ARG A 3 -15.75 15.31 7.28
C ARG A 3 -14.43 14.82 6.68
N PHE A 4 -13.37 15.63 6.75
CA PHE A 4 -12.04 15.19 6.31
C PHE A 4 -11.53 14.08 7.25
N LEU A 5 -10.97 13.03 6.67
CA LEU A 5 -10.49 11.85 7.40
C LEU A 5 -9.03 12.06 7.81
N TRP A 6 -8.79 12.35 9.08
CA TRP A 6 -7.48 12.41 9.70
C TRP A 6 -7.25 11.12 10.48
N GLY A 7 -6.30 10.31 10.03
CA GLY A 7 -6.11 9.00 10.59
C GLY A 7 -4.69 8.46 10.44
N SER A 8 -4.59 7.15 10.61
CA SER A 8 -3.39 6.36 10.39
C SER A 8 -3.76 4.98 9.85
N ALA A 9 -2.77 4.27 9.34
CA ALA A 9 -2.94 2.99 8.68
C ALA A 9 -2.00 1.90 9.22
N THR A 10 -2.42 0.64 9.01
CA THR A 10 -1.66 -0.58 9.31
C THR A 10 -1.96 -1.67 8.27
N ALA A 11 -1.18 -2.75 8.27
CA ALA A 11 -1.47 -3.95 7.49
C ALA A 11 -1.46 -5.21 8.37
N ALA A 12 -2.32 -6.19 8.05
CA ALA A 12 -2.60 -7.33 8.90
C ALA A 12 -1.34 -8.10 9.31
N TYR A 13 -0.57 -8.61 8.33
CA TYR A 13 0.69 -9.32 8.61
C TYR A 13 1.71 -8.47 9.38
N GLN A 14 1.65 -7.14 9.23
CA GLN A 14 2.62 -6.23 9.83
C GLN A 14 2.31 -5.90 11.30
N CYS A 15 1.05 -5.96 11.74
CA CYS A 15 0.68 -5.56 13.11
C CYS A 15 -0.06 -6.64 13.92
N GLU A 16 -0.80 -7.56 13.29
CA GLU A 16 -1.73 -8.44 14.01
C GLU A 16 -1.03 -9.44 14.95
N GLY A 17 -0.04 -10.19 14.45
CA GLY A 17 0.48 -11.36 15.16
C GLY A 17 -0.51 -12.52 15.11
N ALA A 18 -0.59 -13.32 16.19
CA ALA A 18 -1.55 -14.41 16.35
C ALA A 18 -1.64 -15.31 15.10
N TRP A 19 -0.47 -15.63 14.52
CA TRP A 19 -0.35 -16.12 13.15
C TRP A 19 -0.94 -17.54 12.94
N ASP A 20 -1.08 -18.31 14.02
CA ASP A 20 -1.61 -19.68 14.04
C ASP A 20 -2.81 -19.85 15.00
N GLU A 21 -3.46 -18.75 15.40
CA GLU A 21 -4.61 -18.75 16.29
C GLU A 21 -5.96 -18.77 15.55
N ASP A 22 -7.01 -19.21 16.26
CA ASP A 22 -8.42 -19.19 15.82
C ASP A 22 -8.65 -19.73 14.40
N GLY A 23 -7.88 -20.75 14.01
CA GLY A 23 -8.03 -21.42 12.72
C GLY A 23 -7.44 -20.67 11.53
N LYS A 24 -6.64 -19.61 11.75
CA LYS A 24 -5.90 -18.91 10.69
C LYS A 24 -5.03 -19.90 9.89
N GLY A 25 -5.14 -19.83 8.57
CA GLY A 25 -4.24 -20.51 7.65
C GLY A 25 -2.91 -19.78 7.49
N LYS A 26 -1.93 -20.45 6.89
CA LYS A 26 -0.65 -19.80 6.55
C LYS A 26 -0.84 -18.89 5.34
N SER A 27 -0.23 -17.71 5.37
CA SER A 27 -0.01 -16.86 4.21
C SER A 27 1.32 -17.21 3.52
N SER A 28 1.53 -16.64 2.33
CA SER A 28 2.80 -16.62 1.61
C SER A 28 3.92 -16.05 2.48
N TRP A 29 3.64 -15.00 3.24
CA TRP A 29 4.59 -14.36 4.14
C TRP A 29 4.93 -15.22 5.35
N ASP A 30 3.97 -15.94 5.95
CA ASP A 30 4.26 -16.89 7.02
C ASP A 30 5.30 -17.91 6.56
N VAL A 31 5.12 -18.49 5.37
CA VAL A 31 6.07 -19.49 4.83
C VAL A 31 7.39 -18.85 4.41
N PHE A 32 7.35 -17.67 3.80
CA PHE A 32 8.54 -16.96 3.37
C PHE A 32 9.44 -16.60 4.56
N CYS A 33 8.89 -16.00 5.60
CA CYS A 33 9.68 -15.53 6.74
C CYS A 33 10.31 -16.66 7.56
N HIS A 34 9.64 -17.81 7.61
CA HIS A 34 10.15 -19.03 8.27
C HIS A 34 11.11 -19.86 7.39
N SER A 35 11.45 -19.40 6.19
CA SER A 35 12.35 -20.10 5.27
C SER A 35 13.76 -19.53 5.34
N ASP A 36 14.72 -20.34 5.81
CA ASP A 36 16.16 -20.00 5.78
C ASP A 36 16.71 -19.76 4.36
N LEU A 37 16.04 -20.29 3.33
CA LEU A 37 16.51 -20.23 1.93
C LEU A 37 16.04 -18.99 1.18
N ASN A 38 14.84 -18.51 1.52
CA ASN A 38 14.16 -17.48 0.75
C ASN A 38 14.16 -16.13 1.47
N ASN A 39 14.26 -16.15 2.80
CA ASN A 39 14.19 -14.93 3.59
C ASN A 39 15.54 -14.20 3.63
N VAL A 40 15.52 -12.92 3.25
CA VAL A 40 16.69 -12.03 3.37
C VAL A 40 16.94 -11.55 4.81
N ASN A 41 15.95 -11.70 5.70
CA ASN A 41 16.03 -11.34 7.11
C ASN A 41 15.06 -12.20 7.96
N PRO A 42 15.52 -13.15 8.79
CA PRO A 42 14.71 -14.20 9.45
C PRO A 42 13.71 -13.71 10.52
N VAL A 43 13.38 -12.42 10.54
CA VAL A 43 12.34 -11.85 11.41
C VAL A 43 10.96 -12.21 10.85
N THR A 44 10.08 -12.74 11.71
CA THR A 44 8.72 -13.15 11.37
C THR A 44 7.68 -12.16 11.90
N GLY A 45 6.46 -12.22 11.35
CA GLY A 45 5.28 -11.48 11.82
C GLY A 45 4.44 -12.24 12.85
N ASP A 46 4.98 -13.29 13.48
CA ASP A 46 4.21 -14.24 14.31
C ASP A 46 3.50 -13.55 15.48
N VAL A 47 4.19 -12.59 16.09
CA VAL A 47 3.67 -11.72 17.14
C VAL A 47 3.46 -10.30 16.61
N ALA A 48 4.37 -9.79 15.78
CA ALA A 48 4.31 -8.42 15.27
C ALA A 48 4.12 -7.40 16.41
N SER A 49 3.09 -6.55 16.31
CA SER A 49 2.72 -5.61 17.37
C SER A 49 1.64 -6.18 18.32
N ASP A 50 1.22 -7.43 18.12
CA ASP A 50 0.16 -8.12 18.86
C ASP A 50 -1.19 -7.37 18.79
N HIS A 51 -1.45 -6.70 17.68
CA HIS A 51 -2.68 -5.93 17.47
C HIS A 51 -3.93 -6.83 17.51
N TYR A 52 -3.82 -8.10 17.12
CA TYR A 52 -4.92 -9.06 17.17
C TYR A 52 -5.56 -9.16 18.57
N HIS A 53 -4.73 -9.10 19.62
CA HIS A 53 -5.18 -9.14 21.00
C HIS A 53 -5.38 -7.75 21.63
N ARG A 54 -4.81 -6.70 21.03
CA ARG A 54 -4.70 -5.36 21.62
C ARG A 54 -5.40 -4.26 20.83
N TYR A 55 -6.19 -4.61 19.83
CA TYR A 55 -6.87 -3.64 18.97
C TYR A 55 -7.70 -2.61 19.74
N GLU A 56 -8.31 -2.99 20.88
CA GLU A 56 -9.05 -2.05 21.73
C GLU A 56 -8.17 -0.96 22.34
N GLU A 57 -6.95 -1.31 22.80
CA GLU A 57 -5.97 -0.35 23.31
C GLU A 57 -5.53 0.60 22.19
N ASP A 58 -5.17 0.03 21.04
CA ASP A 58 -4.60 0.77 19.91
C ASP A 58 -5.63 1.75 19.29
N ILE A 59 -6.87 1.30 19.08
CA ILE A 59 -7.97 2.15 18.54
C ILE A 59 -8.37 3.22 19.55
N ARG A 60 -8.41 2.90 20.85
CA ARG A 60 -8.69 3.90 21.89
C ARG A 60 -7.61 4.99 21.89
N MET A 61 -6.33 4.62 21.87
CA MET A 61 -5.22 5.59 21.82
C MET A 61 -5.31 6.48 20.59
N MET A 62 -5.62 5.90 19.42
CA MET A 62 -5.85 6.66 18.19
C MET A 62 -6.95 7.71 18.35
N ALA A 63 -8.10 7.31 18.88
CA ALA A 63 -9.23 8.20 19.11
C ALA A 63 -8.94 9.29 20.16
N GLU A 64 -8.20 8.95 21.22
CA GLU A 64 -7.70 9.91 22.21
C GLU A 64 -6.74 10.94 21.60
N GLY A 65 -5.98 10.54 20.57
CA GLY A 65 -5.18 11.42 19.72
C GLY A 65 -5.99 12.26 18.72
N GLY A 66 -7.32 12.21 18.75
CA GLY A 66 -8.22 13.00 17.92
C GLY A 66 -8.41 12.50 16.48
N GLN A 67 -7.77 11.38 16.13
CA GLN A 67 -7.97 10.74 14.82
C GLN A 67 -9.41 10.24 14.67
N ASN A 68 -9.93 10.28 13.44
CA ASN A 68 -11.31 9.92 13.12
C ASN A 68 -11.42 8.88 12.00
N ALA A 69 -10.31 8.31 11.57
CA ALA A 69 -10.25 7.29 10.53
C ALA A 69 -9.14 6.30 10.84
N TYR A 70 -9.39 5.02 10.63
CA TYR A 70 -8.41 3.95 10.74
C TYR A 70 -8.47 3.09 9.50
N ARG A 71 -7.35 2.97 8.79
CA ARG A 71 -7.22 2.01 7.70
C ARG A 71 -6.48 0.75 8.17
N PHE A 72 -7.10 -0.39 7.96
CA PHE A 72 -6.49 -1.70 8.22
C PHE A 72 -6.79 -2.66 7.07
N SER A 73 -5.97 -3.71 6.93
CA SER A 73 -6.29 -4.81 6.02
C SER A 73 -6.86 -6.01 6.77
N ILE A 74 -7.67 -6.80 6.05
CA ILE A 74 -8.14 -8.10 6.51
C ILE A 74 -7.16 -9.16 6.00
N ALA A 75 -6.68 -10.02 6.89
CA ALA A 75 -5.88 -11.17 6.51
C ALA A 75 -6.78 -12.20 5.81
N TRP A 76 -6.63 -12.36 4.49
CA TRP A 76 -7.39 -13.36 3.72
C TRP A 76 -7.21 -14.77 4.30
N SER A 77 -5.99 -15.11 4.71
CA SER A 77 -5.68 -16.39 5.36
C SER A 77 -6.37 -16.61 6.71
N ARG A 78 -6.94 -15.58 7.35
CA ARG A 78 -7.85 -15.77 8.49
C ARG A 78 -9.25 -16.13 8.04
N VAL A 79 -9.81 -15.35 7.11
CA VAL A 79 -11.22 -15.45 6.69
C VAL A 79 -11.48 -16.72 5.88
N VAL A 80 -10.57 -17.07 4.98
CA VAL A 80 -10.62 -18.32 4.21
C VAL A 80 -9.23 -18.98 4.32
N PRO A 81 -9.01 -19.87 5.31
CA PRO A 81 -7.68 -20.39 5.64
C PRO A 81 -6.89 -21.04 4.50
N ASP A 82 -7.58 -21.74 3.59
CA ASP A 82 -7.00 -22.34 2.40
C ASP A 82 -7.26 -21.51 1.12
N GLY A 83 -7.75 -20.27 1.26
CA GLY A 83 -8.08 -19.32 0.21
C GLY A 83 -9.32 -19.63 -0.62
N THR A 84 -9.81 -20.88 -0.65
CA THR A 84 -10.90 -21.31 -1.55
C THR A 84 -12.08 -22.01 -0.88
N GLY A 85 -11.87 -22.60 0.30
CA GLY A 85 -12.79 -23.45 1.02
C GLY A 85 -13.67 -22.69 2.01
N ASP A 86 -13.82 -23.30 3.19
CA ASP A 86 -14.78 -22.85 4.20
C ASP A 86 -14.37 -21.52 4.85
N VAL A 87 -15.37 -20.70 5.15
CA VAL A 87 -15.19 -19.44 5.87
C VAL A 87 -14.93 -19.74 7.34
N ASN A 88 -13.97 -19.03 7.91
CA ASN A 88 -13.67 -19.06 9.33
C ASN A 88 -14.48 -17.99 10.08
N GLU A 89 -15.54 -18.40 10.75
CA GLU A 89 -16.42 -17.50 11.51
C GLU A 89 -15.67 -16.73 12.62
N ALA A 90 -14.67 -17.34 13.26
CA ALA A 90 -13.89 -16.66 14.31
C ALA A 90 -13.13 -15.44 13.77
N ALA A 91 -12.67 -15.50 12.51
CA ALA A 91 -12.04 -14.37 11.84
C ALA A 91 -13.04 -13.24 11.56
N LEU A 92 -14.25 -13.57 11.07
CA LEU A 92 -15.30 -12.59 10.83
C LEU A 92 -15.75 -11.93 12.15
N GLU A 93 -15.87 -12.69 13.23
CA GLU A 93 -16.16 -12.17 14.55
C GLU A 93 -15.04 -11.22 15.04
N HIS A 94 -13.77 -11.56 14.81
CA HIS A 94 -12.64 -10.68 15.15
C HIS A 94 -12.73 -9.34 14.41
N TYR A 95 -12.83 -9.35 13.07
CA TYR A 95 -12.90 -8.10 12.29
C TYR A 95 -14.18 -7.31 12.57
N SER A 96 -15.30 -7.98 12.86
CA SER A 96 -16.51 -7.31 13.34
C SER A 96 -16.25 -6.55 14.65
N ARG A 97 -15.53 -7.15 15.62
CA ARG A 97 -15.16 -6.46 16.85
C ARG A 97 -14.23 -5.27 16.61
N VAL A 98 -13.26 -5.39 15.69
CA VAL A 98 -12.38 -4.28 15.30
C VAL A 98 -13.21 -3.11 14.73
N VAL A 99 -14.15 -3.40 13.81
CA VAL A 99 -15.07 -2.40 13.24
C VAL A 99 -15.95 -1.78 14.32
N ASP A 100 -16.54 -2.59 15.19
CA ASP A 100 -17.40 -2.11 16.29
C ASP A 100 -16.62 -1.20 17.25
N THR A 101 -15.37 -1.54 17.57
CA THR A 101 -14.51 -0.72 18.41
C THR A 101 -14.15 0.60 17.74
N CYS A 102 -13.87 0.61 16.42
CA CYS A 102 -13.67 1.86 15.67
C CYS A 102 -14.89 2.78 15.81
N LEU A 103 -16.08 2.24 15.51
CA LEU A 103 -17.33 3.01 15.56
C LEU A 103 -17.69 3.47 16.97
N ALA A 104 -17.45 2.65 17.99
CA ALA A 104 -17.66 3.02 19.39
C ALA A 104 -16.81 4.22 19.84
N HIS A 105 -15.63 4.39 19.23
CA HIS A 105 -14.74 5.51 19.46
C HIS A 105 -14.87 6.65 18.43
N GLY A 106 -15.85 6.58 17.52
CA GLY A 106 -16.08 7.62 16.50
C GLY A 106 -14.99 7.68 15.43
N VAL A 107 -14.30 6.56 15.20
CA VAL A 107 -13.30 6.34 14.17
C VAL A 107 -13.97 5.61 12.99
N GLU A 108 -13.85 6.17 11.78
CA GLU A 108 -14.33 5.54 10.55
C GLU A 108 -13.39 4.39 10.14
N PRO A 109 -13.89 3.15 9.99
CA PRO A 109 -13.09 2.04 9.50
C PRO A 109 -12.98 2.10 7.97
N LEU A 110 -11.75 2.14 7.46
CA LEU A 110 -11.42 2.03 6.04
C LEU A 110 -10.76 0.66 5.82
N VAL A 111 -11.40 -0.23 5.06
CA VAL A 111 -10.99 -1.63 4.99
C VAL A 111 -10.28 -1.94 3.68
N THR A 112 -9.02 -2.39 3.77
CA THR A 112 -8.27 -2.97 2.66
C THR A 112 -8.49 -4.49 2.62
N LEU A 113 -8.95 -5.04 1.49
CA LEU A 113 -9.20 -6.47 1.35
C LEU A 113 -7.92 -7.29 1.22
N TYR A 114 -6.89 -6.75 0.57
CA TYR A 114 -5.65 -7.48 0.33
C TYR A 114 -4.41 -6.59 0.46
N HIS A 115 -3.46 -7.05 1.27
CA HIS A 115 -2.16 -6.41 1.49
C HIS A 115 -1.05 -7.48 1.58
N TYR A 116 -0.74 -8.07 0.41
CA TYR A 116 0.39 -8.96 0.13
C TYR A 116 0.35 -10.37 0.75
N ASP A 117 -0.57 -10.63 1.68
CA ASP A 117 -0.62 -11.82 2.53
C ASP A 117 -1.49 -12.96 1.99
N LEU A 118 -1.26 -13.31 0.72
CA LEU A 118 -2.00 -14.34 0.00
C LEU A 118 -1.98 -15.69 0.76
N PRO A 119 -3.12 -16.40 0.91
CA PRO A 119 -3.14 -17.75 1.49
C PRO A 119 -2.13 -18.68 0.80
N GLN A 120 -1.37 -19.43 1.59
CA GLN A 120 -0.24 -20.23 1.12
C GLN A 120 -0.66 -21.29 0.08
N THR A 121 -1.87 -21.80 0.17
CA THR A 121 -2.44 -22.77 -0.78
C THR A 121 -2.62 -22.17 -2.17
N LEU A 122 -3.15 -20.94 -2.26
CA LEU A 122 -3.26 -20.18 -3.50
C LEU A 122 -1.87 -19.81 -4.03
N PHE A 123 -0.99 -19.35 -3.15
CA PHE A 123 0.41 -19.04 -3.49
C PHE A 123 1.12 -20.26 -4.09
N ALA A 124 1.03 -21.42 -3.44
CA ALA A 124 1.62 -22.67 -3.91
C ALA A 124 1.01 -23.18 -5.23
N ALA A 125 -0.24 -22.80 -5.53
CA ALA A 125 -0.91 -23.10 -6.79
C ALA A 125 -0.54 -22.13 -7.93
N GLY A 126 0.40 -21.21 -7.73
CA GLY A 126 0.87 -20.23 -8.71
C GLY A 126 0.57 -18.77 -8.34
N GLY A 127 -0.09 -18.52 -7.21
CA GLY A 127 -0.34 -17.18 -6.70
C GLY A 127 -1.08 -16.30 -7.70
N TRP A 128 -0.60 -15.07 -7.89
CA TRP A 128 -1.19 -14.13 -8.84
C TRP A 128 -0.93 -14.45 -10.31
N GLU A 129 -0.03 -15.38 -10.64
CA GLU A 129 0.08 -15.91 -12.01
C GLU A 129 -0.96 -17.01 -12.29
N ASN A 130 -1.67 -17.49 -11.27
CA ASN A 130 -2.78 -18.41 -11.46
C ASN A 130 -4.09 -17.64 -11.55
N ARG A 131 -4.72 -17.71 -12.72
CA ARG A 131 -6.00 -17.06 -13.00
C ARG A 131 -7.14 -17.46 -12.05
N ALA A 132 -7.12 -18.67 -11.48
CA ALA A 132 -8.11 -19.09 -10.49
C ALA A 132 -8.08 -18.25 -9.20
N THR A 133 -6.98 -17.55 -8.93
CA THR A 133 -6.85 -16.62 -7.79
C THR A 133 -7.79 -15.42 -7.93
N ILE A 134 -8.14 -15.02 -9.15
CA ILE A 134 -9.08 -13.92 -9.43
C ILE A 134 -10.47 -14.24 -8.85
N ASP A 135 -10.99 -15.41 -9.22
CA ASP A 135 -12.30 -15.89 -8.74
C ASP A 135 -12.28 -16.12 -7.22
N ALA A 136 -11.16 -16.63 -6.70
CA ALA A 136 -10.98 -16.83 -5.28
C ALA A 136 -11.02 -15.51 -4.50
N PHE A 137 -10.37 -14.47 -5.03
CA PHE A 137 -10.36 -13.14 -4.44
C PHE A 137 -11.74 -12.50 -4.47
N ALA A 138 -12.46 -12.57 -5.59
CA ALA A 138 -13.83 -12.05 -5.70
C ALA A 138 -14.79 -12.72 -4.70
N ARG A 139 -14.67 -14.04 -4.52
CA ARG A 139 -15.45 -14.78 -3.51
C ARG A 139 -15.12 -14.33 -2.09
N TYR A 140 -13.83 -14.22 -1.77
CA TYR A 140 -13.36 -13.73 -0.46
C TYR A 140 -13.84 -12.30 -0.19
N ALA A 141 -13.73 -11.39 -1.16
CA ALA A 141 -14.22 -10.03 -1.05
C ALA A 141 -15.72 -9.98 -0.75
N THR A 142 -16.52 -10.82 -1.43
CA THR A 142 -17.97 -10.95 -1.19
C THR A 142 -18.26 -11.39 0.26
N VAL A 143 -17.51 -12.35 0.80
CA VAL A 143 -17.64 -12.77 2.22
C VAL A 143 -17.38 -11.59 3.16
N CYS A 144 -16.36 -10.77 2.89
CA CYS A 144 -16.08 -9.58 3.70
C CYS A 144 -17.19 -8.53 3.59
N PHE A 145 -17.71 -8.28 2.39
CA PHE A 145 -18.82 -7.35 2.17
C PHE A 145 -20.11 -7.81 2.86
N ASP A 146 -20.45 -9.10 2.77
CA ASP A 146 -21.61 -9.68 3.45
C ASP A 146 -21.49 -9.53 4.97
N SER A 147 -20.29 -9.69 5.52
CA SER A 147 -20.07 -9.67 6.96
C SER A 147 -19.97 -8.26 7.57
N LEU A 148 -19.42 -7.28 6.85
CA LEU A 148 -19.04 -5.97 7.40
C LEU A 148 -19.62 -4.78 6.63
N GLY A 149 -20.20 -5.01 5.46
CA GLY A 149 -20.70 -3.96 4.56
C GLY A 149 -21.86 -3.14 5.12
N ASP A 150 -22.49 -3.58 6.21
CA ASP A 150 -23.51 -2.81 6.92
C ASP A 150 -22.92 -1.62 7.71
N ARG A 151 -21.61 -1.67 8.01
CA ARG A 151 -20.91 -0.73 8.91
C ARG A 151 -19.66 -0.09 8.29
N VAL A 152 -19.06 -0.71 7.28
CA VAL A 152 -17.87 -0.20 6.58
C VAL A 152 -18.29 0.60 5.35
N SER A 153 -17.94 1.88 5.30
CA SER A 153 -18.32 2.77 4.20
C SER A 153 -17.24 3.01 3.14
N HIS A 154 -16.00 2.59 3.41
CA HIS A 154 -14.87 2.69 2.47
C HIS A 154 -14.14 1.35 2.38
N TRP A 155 -14.15 0.80 1.18
CA TRP A 155 -13.44 -0.42 0.84
C TRP A 155 -12.30 -0.11 -0.11
N MET A 156 -11.16 -0.77 0.07
CA MET A 156 -10.07 -0.78 -0.88
C MET A 156 -9.81 -2.23 -1.27
N THR A 157 -9.79 -2.51 -2.56
CA THR A 157 -9.58 -3.87 -3.07
C THR A 157 -8.16 -4.36 -2.80
N ILE A 158 -7.19 -3.82 -3.52
CA ILE A 158 -5.79 -4.25 -3.44
C ILE A 158 -4.94 -3.06 -3.03
N ASN A 159 -4.01 -3.29 -2.10
CA ASN A 159 -2.96 -2.34 -1.81
C ASN A 159 -1.78 -2.49 -2.76
N GLU A 160 -1.37 -1.38 -3.39
CA GLU A 160 -0.12 -1.24 -4.15
C GLU A 160 0.17 -2.41 -5.10
N PRO A 161 -0.69 -2.67 -6.11
CA PRO A 161 -0.41 -3.71 -7.11
C PRO A 161 0.94 -3.47 -7.81
N GLY A 162 1.24 -2.18 -8.06
CA GLY A 162 2.50 -1.64 -8.57
C GLY A 162 3.71 -2.18 -7.83
N TYR A 163 3.75 -1.84 -6.53
CA TYR A 163 4.83 -2.20 -5.62
C TYR A 163 4.92 -3.69 -5.32
N GLU A 164 3.81 -4.38 -5.05
CA GLU A 164 3.80 -5.82 -4.74
C GLU A 164 4.47 -6.61 -5.85
N THR A 165 4.04 -6.38 -7.10
CA THR A 165 4.55 -7.13 -8.23
C THR A 165 5.99 -6.75 -8.56
N LEU A 166 6.37 -5.48 -8.37
CA LEU A 166 7.75 -5.03 -8.50
C LEU A 166 8.66 -5.79 -7.53
N CYS A 167 8.31 -5.85 -6.25
CA CYS A 167 9.10 -6.55 -5.22
C CYS A 167 9.10 -8.07 -5.39
N SER A 168 7.95 -8.65 -5.78
CA SER A 168 7.76 -10.11 -5.84
C SER A 168 8.32 -10.74 -7.10
N TYR A 169 8.18 -10.06 -8.24
CA TYR A 169 8.47 -10.61 -9.57
C TYR A 169 9.58 -9.91 -10.34
N ALA A 170 10.00 -8.71 -9.95
CA ALA A 170 11.03 -7.98 -10.70
C ALA A 170 12.33 -7.80 -9.89
N ILE A 171 12.25 -7.23 -8.69
CA ILE A 171 13.37 -7.13 -7.75
C ILE A 171 13.62 -8.51 -7.11
N GLY A 172 12.55 -9.24 -6.82
CA GLY A 172 12.59 -10.57 -6.23
C GLY A 172 13.04 -10.58 -4.76
N ASN A 173 12.78 -9.50 -4.03
CA ASN A 173 13.03 -9.44 -2.57
C ASN A 173 11.80 -9.88 -1.75
N TYR A 174 10.61 -9.95 -2.34
CA TYR A 174 9.39 -10.51 -1.74
C TYR A 174 9.08 -11.89 -2.34
N PRO A 175 8.30 -12.76 -1.65
CA PRO A 175 7.86 -14.03 -2.23
C PRO A 175 7.07 -13.78 -3.53
N PRO A 176 7.34 -14.52 -4.64
CA PRO A 176 8.14 -15.74 -4.78
C PRO A 176 9.63 -15.55 -5.14
N ASN A 177 10.21 -14.37 -4.94
CA ASN A 177 11.60 -14.01 -5.26
C ASN A 177 11.94 -14.12 -6.75
N VAL A 178 10.98 -13.82 -7.61
CA VAL A 178 11.16 -13.89 -9.07
C VAL A 178 11.81 -12.60 -9.57
N ARG A 179 12.60 -12.71 -10.64
CA ARG A 179 13.29 -11.61 -11.32
C ARG A 179 13.03 -11.66 -12.82
N ASP A 180 11.79 -11.43 -13.21
CA ASP A 180 11.26 -11.55 -14.56
C ASP A 180 10.11 -10.55 -14.77
N LEU A 181 10.33 -9.57 -15.66
CA LEU A 181 9.32 -8.54 -15.95
C LEU A 181 8.08 -9.09 -16.65
N GLY A 182 8.20 -10.12 -17.49
CA GLY A 182 7.04 -10.72 -18.15
C GLY A 182 6.11 -11.38 -17.14
N ARG A 183 6.69 -12.09 -16.16
CA ARG A 183 5.93 -12.66 -15.03
C ARG A 183 5.36 -11.59 -14.09
N ARG A 184 6.07 -10.47 -13.90
CA ARG A 184 5.50 -9.30 -13.20
C ARG A 184 4.22 -8.83 -13.89
N TRP A 185 4.25 -8.66 -15.20
CA TRP A 185 3.08 -8.17 -15.95
C TRP A 185 1.93 -9.15 -15.95
N HIS A 186 2.20 -10.45 -16.03
CA HIS A 186 1.17 -11.47 -15.83
C HIS A 186 0.50 -11.36 -14.45
N ALA A 187 1.30 -11.33 -13.37
CA ALA A 187 0.76 -11.19 -12.02
C ALA A 187 -0.02 -9.88 -11.83
N MET A 188 0.51 -8.76 -12.34
CA MET A 188 -0.16 -7.45 -12.31
C MET A 188 -1.50 -7.48 -13.03
N TYR A 189 -1.56 -8.08 -14.22
CA TYR A 189 -2.80 -8.17 -14.99
C TYR A 189 -3.90 -8.89 -14.21
N ASN A 190 -3.56 -10.03 -13.61
CA ASN A 190 -4.50 -10.80 -12.80
C ASN A 190 -4.91 -10.07 -11.51
N LEU A 191 -3.98 -9.36 -10.84
CA LEU A 191 -4.28 -8.50 -9.69
C LEU A 191 -5.30 -7.41 -10.07
N MET A 192 -5.07 -6.69 -11.16
CA MET A 192 -5.99 -5.64 -11.61
C MET A 192 -7.35 -6.20 -12.02
N LEU A 193 -7.38 -7.37 -12.67
CA LEU A 193 -8.63 -8.06 -13.00
C LEU A 193 -9.37 -8.56 -11.75
N ALA A 194 -8.66 -9.00 -10.72
CA ALA A 194 -9.23 -9.37 -9.42
C ALA A 194 -9.82 -8.16 -8.68
N SER A 195 -9.12 -7.01 -8.69
CA SER A 195 -9.67 -5.75 -8.18
C SER A 195 -10.97 -5.38 -8.89
N ALA A 196 -10.98 -5.36 -10.23
CA ALA A 196 -12.18 -5.05 -11.01
C ALA A 196 -13.33 -6.04 -10.77
N SER A 197 -13.01 -7.32 -10.57
CA SER A 197 -14.00 -8.35 -10.22
C SER A 197 -14.61 -8.12 -8.83
N ALA A 198 -13.81 -7.74 -7.84
CA ALA A 198 -14.30 -7.38 -6.50
C ALA A 198 -15.16 -6.10 -6.52
N VAL A 199 -14.79 -5.09 -7.33
CA VAL A 199 -15.64 -3.90 -7.55
C VAL A 199 -16.98 -4.27 -8.19
N THR A 200 -16.95 -5.17 -9.18
CA THR A 200 -18.18 -5.67 -9.82
C THR A 200 -19.06 -6.40 -8.81
N ALA A 201 -18.49 -7.31 -8.02
CA ALA A 201 -19.22 -8.02 -6.96
C ALA A 201 -19.81 -7.06 -5.91
N PHE A 202 -19.05 -6.03 -5.52
CA PHE A 202 -19.53 -4.99 -4.59
C PHE A 202 -20.78 -4.28 -5.13
N ARG A 203 -20.77 -3.91 -6.41
CA ARG A 203 -21.89 -3.22 -7.07
C ARG A 203 -23.10 -4.14 -7.27
N GLU A 204 -22.89 -5.37 -7.71
CA GLU A 204 -23.96 -6.34 -7.95
C GLU A 204 -24.65 -6.80 -6.66
N GLY A 205 -23.88 -6.92 -5.56
CA GLY A 205 -24.42 -7.20 -4.23
C GLY A 205 -25.22 -6.03 -3.63
N GLY A 206 -25.09 -4.82 -4.20
CA GLY A 206 -25.79 -3.63 -3.72
C GLY A 206 -25.33 -3.16 -2.34
N TYR A 207 -24.07 -3.45 -1.98
CA TYR A 207 -23.51 -3.02 -0.71
C TYR A 207 -23.41 -1.48 -0.64
N PRO A 208 -23.68 -0.87 0.52
CA PRO A 208 -23.55 0.56 0.69
C PRO A 208 -22.07 0.96 0.80
N GLY A 209 -21.80 2.25 0.59
CA GLY A 209 -20.45 2.81 0.70
C GLY A 209 -19.80 3.04 -0.65
N ARG A 210 -18.46 3.09 -0.65
CA ARG A 210 -17.63 3.35 -1.81
C ARG A 210 -16.49 2.34 -1.85
N ILE A 211 -16.07 1.98 -3.06
CA ILE A 211 -14.98 1.04 -3.27
C ILE A 211 -13.86 1.63 -4.13
N GLY A 212 -12.64 1.42 -3.68
CA GLY A 212 -11.41 1.95 -4.26
C GLY A 212 -10.34 0.89 -4.48
N LEU A 213 -9.19 1.35 -4.93
CA LEU A 213 -7.91 0.64 -4.95
C LEU A 213 -6.87 1.58 -4.36
N VAL A 214 -5.80 1.05 -3.76
CA VAL A 214 -4.68 1.86 -3.28
C VAL A 214 -3.51 1.72 -4.26
N SER A 215 -3.08 2.84 -4.84
CA SER A 215 -1.89 2.90 -5.69
C SER A 215 -0.76 3.59 -4.96
N ASP A 216 0.44 2.99 -5.00
CA ASP A 216 1.67 3.74 -4.89
C ASP A 216 1.82 4.59 -6.17
N SER A 217 2.10 5.88 -6.03
CA SER A 217 2.30 6.74 -7.20
C SER A 217 3.30 7.84 -6.92
N TYR A 218 4.02 8.19 -7.97
CA TYR A 218 5.17 9.09 -7.91
C TYR A 218 5.08 10.14 -9.01
N PRO A 219 5.29 11.43 -8.73
CA PRO A 219 5.60 12.36 -9.78
C PRO A 219 6.94 11.96 -10.41
N VAL A 220 6.95 11.85 -11.75
CA VAL A 220 8.13 11.42 -12.50
C VAL A 220 8.92 12.64 -12.97
N HIS A 221 10.18 12.75 -12.55
CA HIS A 221 11.04 13.89 -12.85
C HIS A 221 12.27 13.49 -13.68
N THR A 222 12.84 14.48 -14.37
CA THR A 222 14.12 14.40 -15.08
C THR A 222 15.01 15.57 -14.68
N LEU A 223 16.33 15.38 -14.71
CA LEU A 223 17.29 16.46 -14.44
C LEU A 223 17.58 17.33 -15.68
N GLU A 224 17.20 16.85 -16.86
CA GLU A 224 17.34 17.56 -18.13
C GLU A 224 16.01 17.66 -18.88
N ASN A 225 15.90 18.67 -19.74
CA ASN A 225 14.72 18.95 -20.57
C ASN A 225 15.08 18.72 -22.06
N THR A 226 15.31 17.46 -22.43
CA THR A 226 15.51 17.04 -23.83
C THR A 226 14.48 15.99 -24.22
N PRO A 227 14.22 15.77 -25.53
CA PRO A 227 13.26 14.76 -25.96
C PRO A 227 13.54 13.34 -25.43
N GLU A 228 14.81 12.98 -25.26
CA GLU A 228 15.21 11.67 -24.73
C GLU A 228 14.84 11.53 -23.25
N PHE A 229 15.04 12.58 -22.45
CA PHE A 229 14.64 12.60 -21.04
C PHE A 229 13.11 12.62 -20.90
N GLU A 230 12.40 13.40 -21.72
CA GLU A 230 10.93 13.40 -21.77
C GLU A 230 10.38 12.01 -22.10
N GLN A 231 11.00 11.29 -23.04
CA GLN A 231 10.62 9.91 -23.37
C GLN A 231 10.87 8.95 -22.20
N ALA A 232 12.00 9.09 -21.50
CA ALA A 232 12.30 8.27 -20.33
C ALA A 232 11.28 8.50 -19.20
N ALA A 233 10.90 9.76 -18.95
CA ALA A 233 9.87 10.13 -17.98
C ALA A 233 8.52 9.50 -18.35
N HIS A 234 8.13 9.59 -19.62
CA HIS A 234 6.88 8.99 -20.11
C HIS A 234 6.84 7.46 -19.92
N PHE A 235 7.93 6.76 -20.25
CA PHE A 235 8.01 5.32 -20.01
C PHE A 235 8.03 4.95 -18.52
N ALA A 236 8.67 5.75 -17.68
CA ALA A 236 8.63 5.56 -16.23
C ALA A 236 7.23 5.78 -15.65
N ASP A 237 6.48 6.77 -16.15
CA ASP A 237 5.08 7.01 -15.75
C ASP A 237 4.15 5.86 -16.16
N LEU A 238 4.33 5.31 -17.37
CA LEU A 238 3.63 4.09 -17.80
C LEU A 238 3.97 2.89 -16.90
N PHE A 239 5.24 2.74 -16.54
CA PHE A 239 5.75 1.61 -15.75
C PHE A 239 5.32 1.64 -14.29
N GLN A 240 5.36 2.81 -13.65
CA GLN A 240 5.09 2.97 -12.21
C GLN A 240 3.63 3.30 -11.90
N ASN A 241 3.05 4.27 -12.61
CA ASN A 241 1.77 4.86 -12.20
C ASN A 241 0.61 4.40 -13.07
N ARG A 242 0.71 4.61 -14.39
CA ARG A 242 -0.46 4.53 -15.28
C ARG A 242 -0.91 3.10 -15.56
N CYS A 243 -0.02 2.11 -15.45
CA CYS A 243 -0.42 0.70 -15.55
C CYS A 243 -1.44 0.29 -14.47
N VAL A 244 -1.43 0.97 -13.31
CA VAL A 244 -2.41 0.79 -12.24
C VAL A 244 -3.53 1.83 -12.35
N ASN A 245 -3.18 3.13 -12.42
CA ASN A 245 -4.14 4.22 -12.34
C ASN A 245 -5.09 4.30 -13.55
N ASP A 246 -4.59 4.19 -14.79
CA ASP A 246 -5.46 4.17 -15.98
C ASP A 246 -6.39 2.93 -15.90
N THR A 247 -5.86 1.78 -15.47
CA THR A 247 -6.62 0.54 -15.36
C THR A 247 -7.73 0.62 -14.32
N ALA A 248 -7.45 1.10 -13.12
CA ALA A 248 -8.43 1.17 -12.03
C ALA A 248 -9.49 2.26 -12.26
N ILE A 249 -9.11 3.39 -12.87
CA ILE A 249 -9.97 4.57 -13.00
C ILE A 249 -10.72 4.56 -14.34
N LEU A 250 -10.04 4.22 -15.44
CA LEU A 250 -10.58 4.27 -16.79
C LEU A 250 -11.02 2.89 -17.30
N GLY A 251 -10.69 1.82 -16.57
CA GLY A 251 -11.12 0.46 -16.89
C GLY A 251 -10.34 -0.19 -18.03
N ALA A 252 -9.12 0.28 -18.31
CA ALA A 252 -8.24 -0.30 -19.31
C ALA A 252 -6.76 0.05 -19.04
N PHE A 253 -5.87 -0.91 -19.28
CA PHE A 253 -4.43 -0.62 -19.34
C PHE A 253 -4.11 0.38 -20.45
N PRO A 254 -3.08 1.23 -20.30
CA PRO A 254 -2.63 2.10 -21.38
C PRO A 254 -2.24 1.26 -22.60
N ALA A 255 -2.79 1.55 -23.79
CA ALA A 255 -2.52 0.77 -24.99
C ALA A 255 -1.02 0.72 -25.33
N GLU A 256 -0.33 1.87 -25.21
CA GLU A 256 1.11 1.96 -25.42
C GLU A 256 1.92 1.10 -24.43
N PHE A 257 1.48 1.00 -23.17
CA PHE A 257 2.11 0.12 -22.20
C PHE A 257 1.98 -1.34 -22.63
N MET A 258 0.79 -1.76 -23.07
CA MET A 258 0.55 -3.13 -23.56
C MET A 258 1.38 -3.46 -24.81
N GLU A 259 1.43 -2.54 -25.78
CA GLU A 259 2.27 -2.67 -26.97
C GLU A 259 3.76 -2.78 -26.62
N LYS A 260 4.23 -1.98 -25.63
CA LYS A 260 5.62 -1.98 -25.21
C LYS A 260 6.03 -3.29 -24.54
N ILE A 261 5.22 -3.82 -23.61
CA ILE A 261 5.56 -5.08 -22.92
C ILE A 261 5.51 -6.29 -23.87
N GLU A 262 4.61 -6.28 -24.86
CA GLU A 262 4.57 -7.29 -25.92
C GLU A 262 5.82 -7.21 -26.81
N ALA A 263 6.22 -6.00 -27.23
CA ALA A 263 7.42 -5.78 -28.01
C ALA A 263 8.70 -6.21 -27.27
N ASP A 264 8.72 -6.10 -25.94
CA ASP A 264 9.81 -6.57 -25.09
C ASP A 264 9.82 -8.10 -24.88
N GLY A 265 8.86 -8.82 -25.48
CA GLY A 265 8.81 -10.27 -25.48
C GLY A 265 8.01 -10.89 -24.34
N THR A 266 7.16 -10.11 -23.65
CA THR A 266 6.22 -10.67 -22.67
C THR A 266 5.22 -11.58 -23.38
N ASP A 267 5.01 -12.79 -22.84
CA ASP A 267 3.94 -13.66 -23.32
C ASP A 267 2.57 -13.11 -22.89
N MET A 268 1.81 -12.60 -23.85
CA MET A 268 0.50 -11.98 -23.63
C MET A 268 -0.65 -13.00 -23.50
N SER A 269 -0.36 -14.31 -23.45
CA SER A 269 -1.37 -15.37 -23.37
C SER A 269 -2.22 -15.36 -22.11
N PHE A 270 -1.83 -14.61 -21.08
CA PHE A 270 -2.61 -14.42 -19.85
C PHE A 270 -3.88 -13.56 -20.04
N ILE A 271 -3.96 -12.81 -21.15
CA ILE A 271 -5.12 -11.99 -21.49
C ILE A 271 -6.16 -12.86 -22.19
N HIS A 272 -7.37 -12.94 -21.63
CA HIS A 272 -8.44 -13.75 -22.21
C HIS A 272 -9.59 -12.88 -22.74
N GLU A 273 -10.39 -13.47 -23.63
CA GLU A 273 -11.62 -12.86 -24.12
C GLU A 273 -12.56 -12.56 -22.93
N GLY A 274 -13.06 -11.31 -22.87
CA GLY A 274 -13.96 -10.84 -21.82
C GLY A 274 -13.29 -9.98 -20.74
N ASP A 275 -11.97 -10.03 -20.60
CA ASP A 275 -11.25 -9.32 -19.53
C ASP A 275 -11.42 -7.80 -19.61
N GLU A 276 -11.39 -7.26 -20.82
CA GLU A 276 -11.69 -5.83 -21.04
C GLU A 276 -13.07 -5.42 -20.51
N SER A 277 -14.07 -6.30 -20.63
CA SER A 277 -15.41 -5.99 -20.12
C SER A 277 -15.42 -5.92 -18.60
N VAL A 278 -14.69 -6.83 -17.94
CA VAL A 278 -14.57 -6.86 -16.47
C VAL A 278 -13.83 -5.62 -15.96
N LEU A 279 -12.69 -5.26 -16.59
CA LEU A 279 -11.95 -4.05 -16.25
C LEU A 279 -12.82 -2.79 -16.41
N ARG A 280 -13.57 -2.68 -17.50
CA ARG A 280 -14.47 -1.53 -17.75
C ARG A 280 -15.64 -1.44 -16.76
N SER A 281 -16.17 -2.57 -16.28
CA SER A 281 -17.26 -2.57 -15.30
C SER A 281 -16.77 -2.34 -13.86
N GLY A 282 -15.52 -2.68 -13.58
CA GLY A 282 -14.89 -2.64 -12.27
C GLY A 282 -14.11 -1.37 -11.93
N THR A 283 -14.46 -0.20 -12.51
CA THR A 283 -13.77 1.07 -12.20
C THR A 283 -14.06 1.56 -10.78
N ILE A 284 -13.09 2.21 -10.14
CA ILE A 284 -13.18 2.63 -8.74
C ILE A 284 -13.97 3.93 -8.52
N ASP A 285 -14.51 4.13 -7.30
CA ASP A 285 -15.22 5.35 -6.90
C ASP A 285 -14.27 6.44 -6.34
N PHE A 286 -13.13 6.02 -5.80
CA PHE A 286 -12.06 6.88 -5.26
C PHE A 286 -10.71 6.16 -5.35
N LEU A 287 -9.64 6.94 -5.43
CA LEU A 287 -8.27 6.42 -5.39
C LEU A 287 -7.71 6.54 -3.97
N GLY A 288 -7.29 5.42 -3.38
CA GLY A 288 -6.35 5.45 -2.28
C GLY A 288 -4.95 5.72 -2.83
N LEU A 289 -4.23 6.65 -2.24
CA LEU A 289 -2.93 7.08 -2.73
C LEU A 289 -1.87 6.93 -1.64
N ASN A 290 -0.85 6.12 -1.94
CA ASN A 290 0.35 6.02 -1.13
C ASN A 290 1.43 6.91 -1.78
N VAL A 291 1.95 7.89 -1.03
CA VAL A 291 2.93 8.86 -1.54
C VAL A 291 4.08 8.95 -0.55
N TYR A 292 5.32 8.82 -1.03
CA TYR A 292 6.52 8.87 -0.18
C TYR A 292 7.59 9.81 -0.73
N ASP A 293 7.85 9.76 -2.04
CA ASP A 293 8.83 10.57 -2.75
C ASP A 293 8.48 10.72 -4.24
N ARG A 294 9.41 11.23 -5.03
CA ARG A 294 9.32 11.32 -6.50
C ARG A 294 10.12 10.20 -7.16
N PHE A 295 9.86 9.96 -8.43
CA PHE A 295 10.63 9.01 -9.23
C PHE A 295 11.49 9.75 -10.26
N LEU A 296 12.79 9.86 -9.98
CA LEU A 296 13.74 10.57 -10.83
C LEU A 296 14.38 9.63 -11.86
N VAL A 297 14.31 9.99 -13.14
CA VAL A 297 14.77 9.12 -14.24
C VAL A 297 15.57 9.87 -15.31
N LYS A 298 16.33 9.08 -16.07
CA LYS A 298 17.11 9.49 -17.24
C LYS A 298 16.97 8.45 -18.38
N PRO A 299 17.38 8.79 -19.61
CA PRO A 299 17.36 7.86 -20.73
C PRO A 299 18.13 6.59 -20.42
N TYR A 300 17.55 5.45 -20.82
CA TYR A 300 18.28 4.19 -20.84
C TYR A 300 19.50 4.30 -21.77
N THR A 301 20.64 3.81 -21.29
CA THR A 301 21.91 3.88 -22.00
C THR A 301 22.30 2.53 -22.58
N THR A 302 22.60 1.56 -21.72
CA THR A 302 23.09 0.22 -22.13
C THR A 302 22.84 -0.81 -21.04
N GLY A 303 22.80 -2.08 -21.42
CA GLY A 303 22.83 -3.21 -20.50
C GLY A 303 21.50 -3.95 -20.44
N GLU A 304 21.40 -4.90 -19.53
CA GLU A 304 20.14 -5.60 -19.28
C GLU A 304 19.40 -4.95 -18.11
N THR A 305 18.10 -5.24 -18.01
CA THR A 305 17.30 -4.85 -16.85
C THR A 305 17.97 -5.28 -15.56
N ASP A 306 18.12 -4.36 -14.62
CA ASP A 306 18.77 -4.58 -13.31
C ASP A 306 18.02 -3.80 -12.24
N LEU A 307 17.28 -4.54 -11.41
CA LEU A 307 16.38 -4.00 -10.38
C LEU A 307 16.83 -4.48 -9.00
N ARG A 308 17.20 -3.56 -8.13
CA ARG A 308 17.72 -3.83 -6.78
C ARG A 308 17.20 -2.79 -5.79
N ALA A 309 16.88 -3.25 -4.59
CA ALA A 309 16.45 -2.43 -3.47
C ALA A 309 17.39 -2.57 -2.26
N ASN A 310 17.62 -1.47 -1.56
CA ASN A 310 18.36 -1.41 -0.30
C ASN A 310 17.47 -1.82 0.87
N ASN A 311 17.75 -3.02 1.42
CA ASN A 311 16.96 -3.62 2.48
C ASN A 311 17.63 -3.54 3.87
N THR A 312 18.81 -2.92 3.97
CA THR A 312 19.63 -2.95 5.20
C THR A 312 19.61 -1.63 5.98
N GLY A 313 19.20 -0.53 5.34
CA GLY A 313 19.31 0.80 5.95
C GLY A 313 20.76 1.23 6.16
N ASP A 314 21.66 0.61 5.41
CA ASP A 314 23.04 1.04 5.22
C ASP A 314 23.08 1.92 3.97
N ALA A 315 23.54 3.15 4.11
CA ALA A 315 23.64 4.10 2.99
C ALA A 315 24.60 3.62 1.88
N SER A 316 25.41 2.58 2.13
CA SER A 316 26.23 1.92 1.11
C SER A 316 25.46 0.88 0.27
N GLY A 317 24.23 0.53 0.63
CA GLY A 317 23.37 -0.34 -0.15
C GLY A 317 22.92 0.32 -1.45
N GLU A 318 23.06 -0.37 -2.58
CA GLU A 318 22.72 0.16 -3.90
C GLU A 318 21.23 -0.06 -4.23
N ASN A 319 20.45 1.03 -4.26
CA ASN A 319 19.21 1.07 -5.05
C ASN A 319 19.59 1.20 -6.52
N ARG A 320 19.04 0.34 -7.37
CA ARG A 320 19.28 0.40 -8.81
C ARG A 320 18.03 0.02 -9.56
N VAL A 321 17.60 0.89 -10.48
CA VAL A 321 16.52 0.59 -11.41
C VAL A 321 17.01 0.92 -12.81
N VAL A 322 17.33 -0.12 -13.56
CA VAL A 322 17.55 -0.05 -15.00
C VAL A 322 16.48 -0.92 -15.64
N VAL A 323 15.62 -0.33 -16.47
CA VAL A 323 14.66 -1.07 -17.27
C VAL A 323 15.10 -0.93 -18.72
N LYS A 324 15.67 -2.00 -19.26
CA LYS A 324 16.27 -2.02 -20.60
C LYS A 324 15.27 -1.51 -21.63
N ASP A 325 15.71 -0.58 -22.48
CA ASP A 325 14.90 0.07 -23.52
C ASP A 325 13.71 0.91 -23.01
N TRP A 326 13.69 1.27 -21.72
CA TRP A 326 12.70 2.19 -21.13
C TRP A 326 13.39 3.40 -20.50
N PHE A 327 14.07 3.21 -19.36
CA PHE A 327 14.68 4.28 -18.56
C PHE A 327 15.68 3.72 -17.55
N GLU A 328 16.46 4.62 -16.96
CA GLU A 328 17.28 4.37 -15.78
C GLU A 328 16.88 5.33 -14.66
N MET A 329 16.93 4.87 -13.41
CA MET A 329 16.83 5.76 -12.25
C MET A 329 18.03 6.71 -12.26
N ASP A 330 17.74 7.98 -12.07
CA ASP A 330 18.74 9.02 -11.91
C ASP A 330 18.90 9.38 -10.42
N GLU A 331 19.89 10.19 -10.10
CA GLU A 331 20.14 10.61 -8.73
C GLU A 331 20.41 12.11 -8.67
N ASP A 332 19.66 12.79 -7.81
CA ASP A 332 19.95 14.16 -7.42
C ASP A 332 20.77 14.16 -6.12
N PRO A 333 22.09 14.44 -6.17
CA PRO A 333 22.95 14.41 -4.98
C PRO A 333 22.65 15.54 -3.99
N THR A 334 21.76 16.48 -4.35
CA THR A 334 21.37 17.61 -3.50
C THR A 334 20.10 17.33 -2.70
N THR A 335 19.35 16.28 -3.05
CA THR A 335 18.13 15.91 -2.34
C THR A 335 18.46 15.08 -1.10
N GLU A 336 17.89 15.46 0.04
CA GLU A 336 18.04 14.72 1.29
C GLU A 336 17.42 13.33 1.16
N LYS A 337 18.07 12.32 1.76
CA LYS A 337 17.58 10.94 1.79
C LYS A 337 17.62 10.38 3.21
N ASN A 338 16.69 9.49 3.52
CA ASN A 338 16.77 8.70 4.74
C ASN A 338 17.84 7.60 4.63
N PRO A 339 18.18 6.87 5.71
CA PRO A 339 19.21 5.82 5.68
C PRO A 339 18.95 4.64 4.72
N TRP A 340 17.73 4.49 4.21
CA TRP A 340 17.36 3.47 3.20
C TRP A 340 17.38 4.03 1.76
N GLY A 341 17.80 5.29 1.58
CA GLY A 341 17.95 5.92 0.26
C GLY A 341 16.66 6.48 -0.32
N MET A 342 15.56 6.56 0.45
CA MET A 342 14.32 7.22 0.05
C MET A 342 14.50 8.74 0.12
N GLU A 343 14.09 9.46 -0.93
CA GLU A 343 14.18 10.92 -0.94
C GLU A 343 13.20 11.55 0.06
N ILE A 344 13.60 12.67 0.68
CA ILE A 344 12.71 13.53 1.46
C ILE A 344 12.26 14.66 0.56
N TYR A 345 11.18 14.41 -0.19
CA TYR A 345 10.67 15.34 -1.22
C TYR A 345 9.17 15.65 -1.05
N PRO A 346 8.78 16.50 -0.07
CA PRO A 346 7.37 16.82 0.20
C PRO A 346 6.57 17.34 -1.00
N ALA A 347 7.22 18.07 -1.91
CA ALA A 347 6.59 18.60 -3.12
C ALA A 347 5.96 17.51 -4.00
N ALA A 348 6.43 16.25 -3.87
CA ALA A 348 5.85 15.12 -4.57
C ALA A 348 4.33 14.99 -4.31
N MET A 349 3.88 15.28 -3.08
CA MET A 349 2.48 15.23 -2.70
C MET A 349 1.63 16.20 -3.54
N TYR A 350 2.07 17.44 -3.68
CA TYR A 350 1.34 18.43 -4.48
C TYR A 350 1.33 18.05 -5.96
N GLU A 351 2.48 17.67 -6.49
CA GLU A 351 2.67 17.38 -7.91
C GLU A 351 1.81 16.20 -8.36
N ILE A 352 1.85 15.07 -7.63
CA ILE A 352 1.05 13.90 -8.00
C ILE A 352 -0.45 14.17 -7.86
N LEU A 353 -0.89 14.90 -6.82
CA LEU A 353 -2.30 15.23 -6.65
C LEU A 353 -2.83 16.14 -7.77
N VAL A 354 -2.01 17.08 -8.24
CA VAL A 354 -2.35 17.95 -9.37
C VAL A 354 -2.41 17.15 -10.67
N GLU A 355 -1.45 16.24 -10.88
CA GLU A 355 -1.46 15.37 -12.06
C GLU A 355 -2.71 14.48 -12.09
N LEU A 356 -3.04 13.83 -10.96
CA LEU A 356 -4.23 13.00 -10.84
C LEU A 356 -5.52 13.81 -11.08
N ARG A 357 -5.59 15.03 -10.55
CA ARG A 357 -6.72 15.95 -10.80
C ARG A 357 -6.90 16.20 -12.29
N ASP A 358 -5.82 16.58 -12.97
CA ASP A 358 -5.85 17.00 -14.37
C ASP A 358 -6.10 15.83 -15.32
N ARG A 359 -5.58 14.64 -14.99
CA ARG A 359 -5.69 13.43 -15.81
C ARG A 359 -7.03 12.70 -15.62
N TYR A 360 -7.54 12.63 -14.39
CA TYR A 360 -8.66 11.75 -14.02
C TYR A 360 -9.93 12.50 -13.59
N SER A 361 -10.19 13.64 -14.20
CA SER A 361 -11.41 14.43 -13.95
C SER A 361 -11.64 14.74 -12.46
N ASN A 362 -10.56 15.00 -11.73
CA ASN A 362 -10.57 15.25 -10.29
C ASN A 362 -11.25 14.13 -9.48
N ILE A 363 -10.86 12.88 -9.75
CA ILE A 363 -11.27 11.73 -8.93
C ILE A 363 -11.02 12.00 -7.44
N PRO A 364 -11.94 11.62 -6.54
CA PRO A 364 -11.71 11.67 -5.10
C PRO A 364 -10.46 10.89 -4.69
N VAL A 365 -9.59 11.50 -3.90
CA VAL A 365 -8.38 10.89 -3.36
C VAL A 365 -8.42 10.82 -1.84
N ILE A 366 -7.98 9.70 -1.27
CA ILE A 366 -7.60 9.60 0.14
C ILE A 366 -6.10 9.28 0.16
N ILE A 367 -5.29 10.09 0.85
CA ILE A 367 -3.90 9.72 1.11
C ILE A 367 -3.93 8.58 2.11
N THR A 368 -3.73 7.36 1.64
CA THR A 368 -3.95 6.15 2.40
C THR A 368 -2.72 5.69 3.16
N GLU A 369 -1.53 6.10 2.72
CA GLU A 369 -0.24 6.02 3.43
C GLU A 369 0.67 7.20 3.05
N ASN A 370 1.25 7.83 4.06
CA ASN A 370 2.43 8.69 3.94
C ASN A 370 3.15 8.70 5.28
N GLY A 371 4.48 8.54 5.28
CA GLY A 371 5.24 8.49 6.53
C GLY A 371 6.72 8.23 6.30
N VAL A 372 7.49 8.16 7.37
CA VAL A 372 8.94 7.99 7.29
C VAL A 372 9.47 7.01 8.33
N GLY A 373 10.31 6.09 7.86
CA GLY A 373 10.89 5.02 8.65
C GLY A 373 12.34 5.35 9.05
N TYR A 374 12.62 5.31 10.36
CA TYR A 374 13.94 5.55 10.95
C TYR A 374 14.15 4.61 12.14
N ARG A 375 15.37 4.62 12.70
CA ARG A 375 15.65 3.97 13.98
C ARG A 375 15.33 4.95 15.10
N ASP A 376 14.21 4.74 15.79
CA ASP A 376 13.88 5.54 16.97
C ASP A 376 14.77 5.15 18.16
N VAL A 377 15.06 6.14 19.01
CA VAL A 377 15.80 5.97 20.27
C VAL A 377 14.84 6.25 21.42
N VAL A 378 14.81 5.35 22.40
CA VAL A 378 14.05 5.54 23.65
C VAL A 378 14.96 6.21 24.67
N GLU A 379 14.62 7.43 25.08
CA GLU A 379 15.35 8.22 26.07
C GLU A 379 14.45 8.50 27.27
N ASN A 380 14.77 7.92 28.43
CA ASN A 380 13.95 8.04 29.66
C ASN A 380 12.47 7.64 29.50
N GLY A 381 12.16 6.73 28.58
CA GLY A 381 10.79 6.29 28.29
C GLY A 381 10.04 7.18 27.29
N GLU A 382 10.71 8.16 26.69
CA GLU A 382 10.16 9.03 25.64
C GLU A 382 10.89 8.80 24.31
N ILE A 383 10.25 9.17 23.20
CA ILE A 383 10.79 9.04 21.84
C ILE A 383 10.69 10.39 21.15
N HIS A 384 11.85 11.03 20.96
CA HIS A 384 11.98 12.35 20.36
C HIS A 384 12.22 12.26 18.85
N ASP A 385 11.14 12.15 18.08
CA ASP A 385 11.16 11.90 16.63
C ASP A 385 10.84 13.16 15.79
N SER A 386 11.56 14.25 16.05
CA SER A 386 11.35 15.52 15.33
C SER A 386 11.46 15.41 13.81
N TYR A 387 12.32 14.52 13.30
CA TYR A 387 12.44 14.24 11.86
C TYR A 387 11.11 13.75 11.25
N ARG A 388 10.32 12.97 12.00
CA ARG A 388 9.01 12.46 11.57
C ARG A 388 7.99 13.59 11.55
N ILE A 389 8.03 14.45 12.57
CA ILE A 389 7.18 15.65 12.62
C ILE A 389 7.45 16.56 11.41
N ASP A 390 8.71 16.84 11.11
CA ASP A 390 9.07 17.73 10.01
C ASP A 390 8.72 17.13 8.64
N TYR A 391 8.91 15.80 8.47
CA TYR A 391 8.43 15.07 7.30
C TYR A 391 6.91 15.20 7.12
N LEU A 392 6.13 14.79 8.13
CA LEU A 392 4.66 14.80 8.05
C LEU A 392 4.12 16.20 7.82
N ARG A 393 4.68 17.22 8.48
CA ARG A 393 4.31 18.62 8.27
C ARG A 393 4.52 19.05 6.82
N GLY A 394 5.69 18.76 6.25
CA GLY A 394 5.99 19.11 4.87
C GLY A 394 4.99 18.50 3.88
N PHE A 395 4.71 17.21 3.99
CA PHE A 395 3.76 16.54 3.10
C PHE A 395 2.32 17.02 3.30
N ILE A 396 1.90 17.27 4.54
CA ILE A 396 0.56 17.81 4.84
C ILE A 396 0.41 19.24 4.27
N ASP A 397 1.42 20.09 4.39
CA ASP A 397 1.38 21.45 3.84
C ASP A 397 1.24 21.43 2.30
N GLU A 398 1.94 20.52 1.63
CA GLU A 398 1.87 20.30 0.17
C GLU A 398 0.51 19.72 -0.27
N MET A 399 -0.05 18.80 0.52
CA MET A 399 -1.44 18.31 0.34
C MET A 399 -2.45 19.46 0.48
N GLN A 400 -2.31 20.32 1.49
CA GLN A 400 -3.19 21.48 1.68
C GLN A 400 -3.05 22.47 0.51
N ARG A 401 -1.84 22.65 -0.03
CA ARG A 401 -1.64 23.44 -1.26
C ARG A 401 -2.39 22.83 -2.45
N ALA A 402 -2.40 21.50 -2.60
CA ALA A 402 -3.11 20.81 -3.68
C ALA A 402 -4.63 20.95 -3.53
N ILE A 403 -5.15 20.82 -2.30
CA ILE A 403 -6.57 21.11 -1.98
C ILE A 403 -6.91 22.57 -2.37
N GLY A 404 -6.03 23.53 -2.04
CA GLY A 404 -6.19 24.94 -2.45
C GLY A 404 -6.14 25.15 -3.96
N ALA A 405 -5.48 24.26 -4.70
CA ALA A 405 -5.47 24.22 -6.15
C ALA A 405 -6.67 23.45 -6.75
N GLY A 406 -7.59 22.92 -5.93
CA GLY A 406 -8.83 22.30 -6.37
C GLY A 406 -8.81 20.76 -6.47
N CYS A 407 -7.76 20.08 -5.99
CA CYS A 407 -7.74 18.62 -5.88
C CYS A 407 -8.77 18.14 -4.83
N ASP A 408 -9.58 17.12 -5.15
CA ASP A 408 -10.53 16.50 -4.21
C ASP A 408 -9.84 15.50 -3.28
N VAL A 409 -9.14 16.00 -2.26
CA VAL A 409 -8.52 15.19 -1.21
C VAL A 409 -9.45 15.10 0.00
N GLN A 410 -9.78 13.89 0.41
CA GLN A 410 -10.81 13.59 1.42
C GLN A 410 -10.24 13.06 2.73
N GLY A 411 -8.97 12.67 2.75
CA GLY A 411 -8.31 12.17 3.95
C GLY A 411 -6.80 12.08 3.84
N TYR A 412 -6.16 11.99 5.01
CA TYR A 412 -4.74 11.76 5.19
C TYR A 412 -4.51 10.76 6.33
N LEU A 413 -3.89 9.64 5.98
CA LEU A 413 -3.58 8.55 6.89
C LEU A 413 -2.07 8.38 7.03
N VAL A 414 -1.57 8.65 8.23
CA VAL A 414 -0.15 8.44 8.55
C VAL A 414 0.20 6.96 8.49
N TRP A 415 1.28 6.64 7.78
CA TRP A 415 1.97 5.36 7.92
C TRP A 415 3.03 5.47 9.02
N SER A 416 2.82 4.94 10.22
CA SER A 416 1.74 4.03 10.65
C SER A 416 1.13 4.40 12.00
N THR A 417 0.04 3.73 12.39
CA THR A 417 -0.60 3.89 13.71
C THR A 417 0.38 3.63 14.85
N MET A 418 1.03 2.48 14.81
CA MET A 418 2.07 2.05 15.73
C MET A 418 3.26 1.48 14.97
N ASP A 419 4.39 1.31 15.67
CA ASP A 419 5.48 0.52 15.13
C ASP A 419 4.99 -0.89 14.82
N LEU A 420 5.45 -1.40 13.68
CA LEU A 420 4.97 -2.63 13.07
C LEU A 420 6.13 -3.36 12.40
N TYR A 421 5.92 -4.62 12.06
CA TYR A 421 6.86 -5.40 11.28
C TYR A 421 7.04 -4.80 9.88
N SER A 422 8.27 -4.44 9.51
CA SER A 422 8.60 -4.06 8.13
C SER A 422 9.01 -5.30 7.33
N TRP A 423 8.29 -5.55 6.22
CA TRP A 423 8.40 -6.72 5.35
C TRP A 423 9.77 -7.43 5.33
N ILE A 424 10.82 -6.75 4.87
CA ILE A 424 12.17 -7.34 4.79
C ILE A 424 13.19 -6.61 5.67
N ASN A 425 12.74 -5.61 6.45
CA ASN A 425 13.60 -4.87 7.37
C ASN A 425 13.37 -5.23 8.85
N GLY A 426 12.41 -6.12 9.15
CA GLY A 426 12.05 -6.51 10.50
C GLY A 426 11.58 -5.33 11.34
N TYR A 427 12.02 -5.26 12.59
CA TYR A 427 11.52 -4.30 13.59
C TYR A 427 12.42 -3.07 13.81
N GLU A 428 13.59 -3.00 13.17
CA GLU A 428 14.51 -1.86 13.36
C GLU A 428 13.99 -0.56 12.76
N LYS A 429 13.31 -0.66 11.61
CA LYS A 429 12.78 0.49 10.87
C LYS A 429 11.39 0.82 11.39
N ARG A 430 11.31 1.84 12.23
CA ARG A 430 10.10 2.26 12.94
C ARG A 430 9.37 3.37 12.18
N TYR A 431 8.06 3.21 12.03
CA TYR A 431 7.17 4.14 11.28
C TYR A 431 6.07 4.74 12.14
N GLY A 432 5.76 4.13 13.29
CA GLY A 432 4.55 4.42 14.04
C GLY A 432 4.54 5.81 14.64
N LEU A 433 3.34 6.37 14.81
CA LEU A 433 3.08 7.46 15.77
C LEU A 433 3.23 6.96 17.22
N VAL A 434 2.92 5.69 17.46
CA VAL A 434 3.10 5.02 18.75
C VAL A 434 4.27 4.05 18.67
N HIS A 435 5.24 4.19 19.56
CA HIS A 435 6.32 3.23 19.72
C HIS A 435 5.78 1.93 20.32
N VAL A 436 6.27 0.78 19.82
CA VAL A 436 6.04 -0.54 20.41
C VAL A 436 7.37 -1.12 20.86
N ASP A 437 7.49 -1.42 22.15
CA ASP A 437 8.54 -2.28 22.66
C ASP A 437 8.20 -3.72 22.25
N PHE A 438 8.95 -4.33 21.34
CA PHE A 438 8.62 -5.67 20.82
C PHE A 438 8.94 -6.81 21.80
N ASP A 439 9.67 -6.54 22.90
CA ASP A 439 9.91 -7.52 23.96
C ASP A 439 8.75 -7.55 24.98
N THR A 440 8.14 -6.38 25.26
CA THR A 440 7.08 -6.24 26.28
C THR A 440 5.69 -5.98 25.71
N LEU A 441 5.63 -5.58 24.44
CA LEU A 441 4.45 -5.10 23.71
C LEU A 441 3.82 -3.83 24.29
N GLU A 442 4.57 -3.08 25.11
CA GLU A 442 4.14 -1.79 25.65
C GLU A 442 4.07 -0.71 24.56
N ARG A 443 2.99 0.08 24.60
CA ARG A 443 2.76 1.21 23.69
C ARG A 443 3.18 2.52 24.34
N THR A 444 4.01 3.30 23.65
CA THR A 444 4.44 4.63 24.10
C THR A 444 4.19 5.66 22.99
N PRO A 445 3.29 6.63 23.16
CA PRO A 445 3.13 7.73 22.20
C PRO A 445 4.45 8.47 21.97
N LYS A 446 4.83 8.69 20.70
CA LYS A 446 6.00 9.49 20.34
C LYS A 446 5.66 10.99 20.32
N ASP A 447 6.66 11.85 20.22
CA ASP A 447 6.43 13.30 20.03
C ASP A 447 5.57 13.57 18.78
N SER A 448 5.74 12.78 17.72
CA SER A 448 4.92 12.87 16.50
C SER A 448 3.43 12.55 16.71
N PHE A 449 3.08 11.65 17.63
CA PHE A 449 1.68 11.40 18.01
C PHE A 449 1.05 12.65 18.62
N VAL A 450 1.76 13.28 19.57
CA VAL A 450 1.29 14.49 20.24
C VAL A 450 1.19 15.65 19.25
N TRP A 451 2.17 15.79 18.35
CA TRP A 451 2.12 16.79 17.29
C TRP A 451 0.93 16.58 16.35
N TYR A 452 0.67 15.35 15.91
CA TYR A 452 -0.43 15.05 14.99
C TYR A 452 -1.79 15.28 15.66
N ALA A 453 -1.94 14.92 16.93
CA ALA A 453 -3.15 15.23 17.70
C ALA A 453 -3.41 16.75 17.78
N ASN A 454 -2.37 17.54 18.04
CA ASN A 454 -2.46 19.00 18.03
C ASN A 454 -2.80 19.56 16.64
N HIS A 455 -2.21 19.00 15.58
CA HIS A 455 -2.54 19.35 14.21
C HIS A 455 -4.02 19.13 13.92
N ILE A 456 -4.55 17.93 14.17
CA ILE A 456 -5.96 17.59 13.92
C ILE A 456 -6.90 18.52 14.71
N SER A 457 -6.61 18.76 15.98
CA SER A 457 -7.36 19.70 16.82
C SER A 457 -7.40 21.10 16.22
N SER A 458 -6.27 21.60 15.69
CA SER A 458 -6.20 22.91 15.03
C SER A 458 -7.02 23.00 13.73
N GLN A 459 -7.19 21.89 13.00
CA GLN A 459 -8.04 21.83 11.81
C GLN A 459 -9.53 21.90 12.17
N GLY A 460 -9.92 21.34 13.33
CA GLY A 460 -11.28 21.42 13.86
C GLY A 460 -11.66 22.82 14.37
N ALA A 461 -10.68 23.60 14.84
CA ALA A 461 -10.89 24.97 15.32
C ALA A 461 -11.01 26.02 14.19
N GLN A 462 -10.75 25.64 12.93
CA GLN A 462 -10.81 26.52 11.75
C GLN A 462 -12.10 26.39 10.91
N ARG A 463 -13.11 25.65 11.39
CA ARG A 463 -14.42 25.53 10.72
C ARG A 463 -15.49 26.43 11.32
#